data_AF-A0A653FF74-F1
#
_entry.id   AF-A0A653FF74-F1
#
_cell.length_a   1.000
_cell.length_b   1.000
_cell.length_c   1.000
_cell.angle_alpha   90.00
_cell.angle_beta   90.00
_cell.angle_gamma   90.00
#
_symmetry.space_group_name_H-M   'P 1'
#
loop_
_entity.id
_entity.type
_entity.pdbx_description
1 polymer ?
#
loop_
_entity_poly.entity_id
_entity_poly.type
_entity_poly.pdbx_seq_one_letter_code
_entity_poly.pdbx_strand_id
1 'polypeptide(L)'
;MVPALRDGGQIAAVRGWELHGAGNLGQDRGIEIREVFVPEYTHRRDKLDGLRVLAEDGKLALRVARTYPAEQAAAAHRALEAGGIRGRLVLTFDRQENPT
;
A
#
# COMPACT_ATOMS: atom_id res chain seq x y z
N MET A 1 -4.25 -1.26 20.34
CA MET A 1 -5.15 -1.46 19.19
C MET A 1 -6.53 -1.98 19.62
N VAL A 2 -6.65 -3.17 20.21
CA VAL A 2 -7.94 -3.80 20.58
C VAL A 2 -8.92 -2.91 21.36
N PRO A 3 -8.50 -2.12 22.37
CA PRO A 3 -9.44 -1.29 23.13
C PRO A 3 -10.12 -0.20 22.30
N ALA A 4 -9.55 0.19 21.16
CA ALA A 4 -10.13 1.18 20.26
C ALA A 4 -11.17 0.58 19.30
N LEU A 5 -11.27 -0.74 19.20
CA LEU A 5 -12.32 -1.40 18.41
C LEU A 5 -13.58 -1.57 19.26
N ARG A 6 -14.74 -1.32 18.64
CA ARG A 6 -16.03 -1.77 19.17
C ARG A 6 -16.11 -3.30 19.14
N ASP A 7 -16.97 -3.88 19.98
CA ASP A 7 -17.29 -5.31 19.94
C ASP A 7 -17.83 -5.70 18.55
N GLY A 8 -17.47 -6.89 18.06
CA GLY A 8 -17.76 -7.33 16.70
C GLY A 8 -17.02 -6.55 15.60
N GLY A 9 -16.01 -5.75 15.96
CA GLY A 9 -15.20 -4.97 15.03
C GLY A 9 -14.22 -5.82 14.21
N GLN A 10 -13.56 -5.19 13.24
CA GLN A 10 -12.62 -5.87 12.34
C GLN A 10 -11.27 -5.17 12.26
N ILE A 11 -10.21 -5.95 12.10
CA ILE A 11 -8.84 -5.47 11.81
C ILE A 11 -8.46 -5.97 10.42
N ALA A 12 -8.07 -5.05 9.52
CA ALA A 12 -7.46 -5.39 8.24
C ALA A 12 -5.92 -5.43 8.41
N ALA A 13 -5.35 -6.62 8.39
CA ALA A 13 -3.92 -6.84 8.55
C ALA A 13 -3.21 -6.83 7.20
N VAL A 14 -2.53 -5.73 6.87
CA VAL A 14 -1.78 -5.57 5.60
C VAL A 14 -0.33 -6.05 5.68
N ARG A 15 0.13 -6.41 6.88
CA ARG A 15 1.41 -7.05 7.19
C ARG A 15 1.15 -8.16 8.20
N GLY A 16 0.37 -9.16 7.81
CA GLY A 16 -0.12 -10.23 8.70
C GLY A 16 0.98 -10.93 9.51
N TRP A 17 2.20 -10.98 8.97
CA TRP A 17 3.36 -11.53 9.69
C TRP A 17 3.74 -10.77 10.97
N GLU A 18 3.44 -9.48 11.07
CA GLU A 18 3.63 -8.69 12.29
C GLU A 18 2.60 -9.06 13.38
N LEU A 19 1.54 -9.79 13.00
CA LEU A 19 0.52 -10.32 13.90
C LEU A 19 0.71 -11.81 14.22
N HIS A 20 1.84 -12.42 13.80
CA HIS A 20 2.17 -13.79 14.21
C HIS A 20 2.15 -13.90 15.74
N GLY A 21 1.33 -14.82 16.28
CA GLY A 21 1.12 -14.98 17.72
C GLY A 21 -0.05 -14.21 18.32
N ALA A 22 -0.75 -13.36 17.54
CA ALA A 22 -1.94 -12.62 17.97
C ALA A 22 -3.26 -13.39 17.76
N GLY A 23 -3.22 -14.73 17.67
CA GLY A 23 -4.35 -15.57 17.26
C GLY A 23 -5.65 -15.41 18.06
N ASN A 24 -5.55 -14.85 19.28
CA ASN A 24 -6.66 -14.72 20.22
C ASN A 24 -7.08 -13.26 20.44
N LEU A 25 -6.49 -12.33 19.69
CA LEU A 25 -6.55 -10.90 19.99
C LEU A 25 -7.99 -10.36 19.85
N GLY A 26 -8.67 -10.16 20.98
CA GLY A 26 -10.04 -9.64 21.02
C GLY A 26 -11.12 -10.68 20.68
N GLN A 27 -10.80 -11.98 20.71
CA GLN A 27 -11.79 -13.07 20.48
C GLN A 27 -12.99 -12.95 21.43
N ASP A 28 -12.76 -12.66 22.72
CA ASP A 28 -13.83 -12.51 23.72
C ASP A 28 -14.81 -11.38 23.41
N ARG A 29 -14.41 -10.45 22.54
CA ARG A 29 -15.21 -9.31 22.08
C ARG A 29 -15.67 -9.48 20.63
N GLY A 30 -15.51 -10.66 20.04
CA GLY A 30 -15.88 -10.97 18.67
C GLY A 30 -15.08 -10.19 17.61
N ILE A 31 -13.83 -9.82 17.90
CA ILE A 31 -12.99 -9.09 16.93
C ILE A 31 -12.49 -10.05 15.84
N GLU A 32 -12.75 -9.71 14.58
CA GLU A 32 -12.30 -10.47 13.41
C GLU A 32 -11.02 -9.88 12.83
N ILE A 33 -9.97 -10.69 12.67
CA ILE A 33 -8.75 -10.31 11.95
C ILE A 33 -8.86 -10.81 10.51
N ARG A 34 -8.79 -9.89 9.55
CA ARG A 34 -8.75 -10.20 8.12
C ARG A 34 -7.37 -9.92 7.57
N GLU A 35 -6.67 -10.97 7.16
CA GLU A 35 -5.41 -10.82 6.44
C GLU A 35 -5.68 -10.31 5.03
N VAL A 36 -5.01 -9.22 4.68
CA VAL A 36 -5.08 -8.63 3.33
C VAL A 36 -3.80 -8.99 2.61
N PHE A 37 -3.89 -9.94 1.69
CA PHE A 37 -2.75 -10.36 0.88
C PHE A 37 -2.95 -9.94 -0.58
N VAL A 38 -2.25 -8.87 -0.99
CA VAL A 38 -2.38 -8.29 -2.34
C VAL A 38 -2.20 -9.30 -3.48
N PRO A 39 -1.27 -10.29 -3.40
CA PRO A 39 -1.14 -11.31 -4.44
C PRO A 39 -2.42 -12.10 -4.76
N GLU A 40 -3.36 -12.24 -3.82
CA GLU A 40 -4.68 -12.88 -4.08
C GLU A 40 -5.53 -12.08 -5.10
N TYR A 41 -5.17 -10.83 -5.36
CA TYR A 41 -5.87 -9.92 -6.27
C TYR A 41 -5.14 -9.70 -7.60
N THR A 42 -4.08 -10.46 -7.89
CA THR A 42 -3.18 -10.24 -9.06
C THR A 42 -3.90 -10.09 -10.40
N HIS A 43 -5.05 -10.73 -10.60
CA HIS A 43 -5.83 -10.68 -11.85
C HIS A 43 -7.16 -9.90 -11.74
N ARG A 44 -7.37 -9.18 -10.63
CA ARG A 44 -8.61 -8.41 -10.38
C ARG A 44 -8.59 -7.07 -11.09
N ARG A 45 -8.67 -7.13 -12.42
CA ARG A 45 -8.74 -5.95 -13.31
C ARG A 45 -9.93 -5.04 -12.97
N ASP A 46 -11.06 -5.63 -12.58
CA ASP A 46 -12.26 -4.94 -12.11
C ASP A 46 -11.97 -4.00 -10.93
N LYS A 47 -11.14 -4.46 -9.98
CA LYS A 47 -10.73 -3.63 -8.83
C LYS A 47 -9.80 -2.50 -9.24
N LEU A 48 -8.86 -2.75 -10.15
CA LEU A 48 -7.97 -1.72 -10.69
C LEU A 48 -8.76 -0.67 -11.48
N ASP A 49 -9.76 -1.08 -12.26
CA ASP A 49 -10.63 -0.16 -12.99
C ASP A 49 -11.46 0.72 -12.05
N GLY A 50 -11.99 0.14 -10.96
CA GLY A 50 -12.63 0.93 -9.91
C GLY A 50 -11.71 1.99 -9.30
N LEU A 51 -10.43 1.66 -9.06
CA LEU A 51 -9.44 2.63 -8.58
C LEU A 51 -9.14 3.72 -9.61
N ARG A 52 -9.09 3.39 -10.91
CA ARG A 52 -8.94 4.34 -12.01
C ARG A 52 -10.09 5.35 -12.02
N VAL A 53 -11.34 4.88 -12.00
CA VAL A 53 -12.53 5.75 -11.99
C VAL A 53 -12.51 6.68 -10.78
N LEU A 54 -12.19 6.17 -9.58
CA LEU A 54 -12.12 7.01 -8.39
C LEU A 54 -11.03 8.09 -8.47
N ALA A 55 -9.90 7.80 -9.11
CA ALA A 55 -8.82 8.75 -9.31
C ALA A 55 -9.20 9.82 -10.35
N GLU A 56 -9.80 9.42 -11.47
CA GLU A 56 -10.30 10.32 -12.51
C GLU A 56 -11.41 11.25 -11.98
N ASP A 57 -12.31 10.72 -11.14
CA ASP A 57 -13.35 11.48 -10.44
C ASP A 57 -12.80 12.41 -9.33
N GLY A 58 -11.50 12.37 -9.04
CA GLY A 58 -10.88 13.13 -7.95
C GLY A 58 -11.25 12.66 -6.53
N LYS A 59 -11.98 11.55 -6.39
CA LYS A 59 -12.36 10.95 -5.10
C LYS A 59 -11.18 10.24 -4.43
N LEU A 60 -10.19 9.82 -5.21
CA LEU A 60 -8.94 9.23 -4.72
C LEU A 60 -7.75 10.14 -5.06
N ALA A 61 -7.29 10.91 -4.06
CA ALA A 61 -6.15 11.81 -4.23
C ALA A 61 -4.83 11.05 -4.41
N LEU A 62 -4.21 11.18 -5.58
CA LEU A 62 -2.89 10.63 -5.87
C LEU A 62 -1.79 11.55 -5.32
N ARG A 63 -0.98 11.04 -4.38
CA ARG A 63 0.17 11.75 -3.81
C ARG A 63 1.48 11.18 -4.34
N VAL A 64 2.18 11.96 -5.15
CA VAL A 64 3.56 11.70 -5.55
C VAL A 64 4.43 12.63 -4.72
N ALA A 65 5.32 12.06 -3.92
CA ALA A 65 6.19 12.83 -3.03
C ALA A 65 7.41 13.34 -3.79
N ARG A 66 8.06 12.45 -4.56
CA ARG A 66 9.21 12.75 -5.41
C ARG A 66 9.26 11.77 -6.59
N THR A 67 9.88 12.23 -7.66
CA THR A 67 10.18 11.44 -8.85
C THR A 67 11.69 11.38 -9.03
N TYR A 68 12.21 10.22 -9.43
CA TYR A 68 13.61 9.98 -9.72
C TYR A 68 13.74 9.36 -11.11
N PRO A 69 14.78 9.70 -11.89
CA PRO A 69 15.17 8.86 -13.01
C PRO A 69 15.46 7.43 -12.54
N ALA A 70 15.18 6.43 -13.38
CA ALA A 70 15.37 5.02 -13.03
C ALA A 70 16.82 4.69 -12.62
N GLU A 71 17.80 5.37 -13.20
CA GLU A 71 19.23 5.25 -12.88
C GLU A 71 19.53 5.65 -11.42
N GLN A 72 18.64 6.45 -10.82
CA GLN A 72 18.72 6.89 -9.43
C GLN A 72 17.89 6.03 -8.46
N ALA A 73 17.49 4.82 -8.84
CA ALA A 73 16.73 3.91 -7.98
C ALA A 73 17.37 3.72 -6.59
N ALA A 74 18.70 3.64 -6.50
CA ALA A 74 19.40 3.52 -5.24
C ALA A 74 19.21 4.76 -4.33
N ALA A 75 19.15 5.95 -4.91
CA ALA A 75 18.87 7.18 -4.17
C ALA A 75 17.41 7.24 -3.70
N ALA A 76 16.47 6.81 -4.54
CA ALA A 76 15.06 6.67 -4.16
C ALA A 76 14.90 5.69 -2.99
N HIS A 77 15.61 4.55 -3.01
CA HIS A 77 15.60 3.57 -1.92
C HIS A 77 16.14 4.15 -0.60
N ARG A 78 17.32 4.78 -0.63
CA ARG A 78 17.88 5.43 0.57
C ARG A 78 16.94 6.49 1.15
N ALA A 79 16.26 7.24 0.29
CA ALA A 79 15.27 8.21 0.71
C ALA A 79 14.04 7.56 1.37
N LEU A 80 13.55 6.43 0.84
CA LEU A 80 12.47 5.64 1.44
C LEU A 80 12.88 5.10 2.81
N GLU A 81 14.08 4.53 2.90
CA GLU A 81 14.64 3.93 4.11
C GLU A 81 14.84 4.94 5.24
N ALA A 82 15.23 6.17 4.92
CA ALA A 82 15.33 7.27 5.88
C ALA A 82 13.98 7.67 6.50
N GLY A 83 12.85 7.23 5.93
CA GLY A 83 11.51 7.50 6.43
C GLY A 83 11.02 8.94 6.18
N GLY A 84 9.90 9.30 6.81
CA GLY A 84 9.34 10.67 6.77
C GLY A 84 8.67 11.08 5.45
N ILE A 85 8.63 10.21 4.43
CA ILE A 85 7.99 10.51 3.15
C ILE A 85 6.48 10.29 3.25
N ARG A 86 5.71 11.32 2.91
CA ARG A 86 4.26 11.21 2.71
C ARG A 86 3.93 11.13 1.23
N GLY A 87 3.58 9.95 0.75
CA GLY A 87 3.23 9.71 -0.65
C GLY A 87 4.16 8.69 -1.30
N ARG A 88 4.12 8.60 -2.63
CA ARG A 88 4.89 7.62 -3.40
C ARG A 88 6.18 8.23 -3.95
N LEU A 89 7.24 7.43 -3.95
CA LEU A 89 8.42 7.67 -4.77
C LEU A 89 8.19 7.00 -6.13
N VAL A 90 8.37 7.74 -7.21
CA VAL A 90 8.15 7.24 -8.57
C VAL A 90 9.48 7.21 -9.32
N LEU A 91 9.75 6.11 -10.02
CA LEU A 91 10.85 6.04 -10.97
C LEU A 91 10.33 6.37 -12.37
N THR A 92 10.99 7.29 -13.07
CA THR A 92 10.73 7.59 -14.49
C THR A 92 11.71 6.83 -15.35
N PHE A 93 11.18 6.21 -16.40
CA PHE A 93 11.94 5.50 -17.42
C PHE A 93 11.72 6.27 -18.70
N ASP A 94 12.58 7.25 -18.97
CA ASP A 94 12.56 7.93 -20.25
C ASP A 94 13.07 6.96 -21.31
N ARG A 95 12.47 6.98 -22.51
CA ARG A 95 13.00 6.24 -23.65
C ARG A 95 14.33 6.89 -24.03
N GLN A 96 15.44 6.25 -23.71
CA GLN A 96 16.77 6.64 -24.21
C GLN A 96 16.69 6.66 -25.74
N GLU A 97 16.70 7.85 -26.34
CA GLU A 97 16.84 8.02 -27.78
C GLU A 97 18.29 7.63 -28.10
N ASN A 98 18.47 6.48 -28.75
CA ASN A 98 19.77 5.95 -29.12
C ASN A 98 20.24 6.73 -30.37
N PRO A 99 21.24 7.63 -30.30
CA PRO A 99 21.75 8.25 -31.51
C PRO A 99 22.49 7.17 -32.30
N THR A 100 22.14 7.06 -33.59
CA THR A 100 22.78 6.15 -34.55
C THR A 100 24.20 6.59 -34.85
#